data_AF-A0ABD0NUP5-F1
#
_entry.id   AF-A0ABD0NUP5-F1
#
_cell.length_a   1.000
_cell.length_b   1.000
_cell.length_c   1.000
_cell.angle_alpha   90.00
_cell.angle_beta   90.00
_cell.angle_gamma   90.00
#
_symmetry.space_group_name_H-M   'P 1'
#
loop_
_entity.id
_entity.type
_entity.pdbx_description
1 polymer ?
#
loop_
_entity_poly.entity_id
_entity_poly.type
_entity_poly.pdbx_seq_one_letter_code
_entity_poly.pdbx_strand_id
1 'polypeptide(L)'
;FEQFCINYCNEKLQQLFIELILRQEQDEYQREGITWQHIEYFNNQIIVDLVEQPHKGIISILDEACLTAGKVTDTVCLDSMNKKLGQHPHYTSRK
;
A
#
# COMPACT_ATOMS: atom_id res chain seq x y z
N PHE A 1 12.72 -6.59 -8.67
CA PHE A 1 12.10 -5.29 -8.32
C PHE A 1 10.83 -5.05 -9.16
N GLU A 2 10.84 -5.45 -10.42
CA GLU A 2 9.77 -5.41 -11.41
C GLU A 2 8.42 -5.91 -10.86
N GLN A 3 8.40 -7.10 -10.24
CA GLN A 3 7.16 -7.67 -9.69
C GLN A 3 6.57 -6.81 -8.57
N PHE A 4 7.42 -6.11 -7.80
CA PHE A 4 6.96 -5.19 -6.78
C PHE A 4 6.21 -4.00 -7.41
N CYS A 5 6.76 -3.40 -8.47
CA CYS A 5 6.08 -2.32 -9.20
C CYS A 5 4.75 -2.78 -9.83
N ILE A 6 4.73 -3.98 -10.41
CA ILE A 6 3.50 -4.56 -11.00
C ILE A 6 2.43 -4.76 -9.92
N ASN A 7 2.80 -5.38 -8.79
CA ASN A 7 1.86 -5.65 -7.70
C ASN A 7 1.37 -4.34 -7.06
N TYR A 8 2.26 -3.37 -6.83
CA TYR A 8 1.89 -2.07 -6.32
C TYR A 8 0.88 -1.35 -7.23
N CYS A 9 1.11 -1.38 -8.55
CA CYS A 9 0.14 -0.85 -9.52
C CYS A 9 -1.22 -1.54 -9.40
N ASN A 10 -1.23 -2.87 -9.29
CA ASN A 10 -2.47 -3.63 -9.10
C ASN A 10 -3.20 -3.27 -7.79
N GLU A 11 -2.48 -3.05 -6.68
CA GLU A 11 -3.07 -2.60 -5.42
C GLU A 11 -3.74 -1.23 -5.55
N LYS A 12 -3.11 -0.28 -6.25
CA LYS A 12 -3.70 1.04 -6.56
C LYS A 12 -4.94 0.91 -7.43
N LEU A 13 -4.92 0.03 -8.43
CA LEU A 13 -6.07 -0.23 -9.30
C LEU A 13 -7.22 -0.89 -8.54
N GLN A 14 -6.93 -1.87 -7.68
CA GLN A 14 -7.92 -2.51 -6.84
C GLN A 14 -8.58 -1.50 -5.90
N GLN A 15 -7.79 -0.64 -5.28
CA GLN A 15 -8.30 0.41 -4.40
C GLN A 15 -9.29 1.32 -5.14
N LEU A 16 -8.87 1.86 -6.29
CA LEU A 16 -9.70 2.73 -7.10
C LEU A 16 -10.98 2.03 -7.56
N PHE A 17 -10.86 0.77 -7.99
CA PHE A 17 -12.00 -0.01 -8.45
C PHE A 17 -13.04 -0.21 -7.33
N ILE A 18 -12.61 -0.60 -6.13
CA ILE A 18 -13.52 -0.80 -5.00
C ILE A 18 -14.21 0.52 -4.62
N GLU A 19 -13.48 1.63 -4.55
CA GLU A 19 -14.06 2.93 -4.23
C GLU A 19 -15.12 3.35 -5.26
N LEU A 20 -14.81 3.20 -6.55
CA LEU A 20 -15.72 3.58 -7.63
C LEU A 20 -17.00 2.73 -7.61
N ILE A 21 -16.87 1.42 -7.47
CA ILE A 21 -18.01 0.50 -7.43
C ILE A 21 -18.88 0.79 -6.20
N LEU A 22 -18.29 0.93 -5.01
CA LEU A 22 -19.06 1.21 -3.80
C LEU A 22 -19.80 2.55 -3.88
N ARG A 23 -19.15 3.59 -4.43
CA ARG A 23 -19.81 4.89 -4.66
C ARG A 23 -20.95 4.77 -5.66
N GLN A 24 -20.74 4.08 -6.78
CA GLN A 24 -21.76 3.88 -7.80
C GLN A 24 -23.00 3.15 -7.24
N GLU A 25 -22.79 2.09 -6.45
CA GLU A 25 -23.88 1.36 -5.81
C GLU A 25 -24.62 2.21 -4.78
N GLN A 26 -23.90 2.97 -3.95
CA GLN A 26 -24.51 3.92 -3.00
C GLN A 26 -25.39 4.95 -3.71
N ASP A 27 -24.91 5.50 -4.83
CA ASP A 27 -25.64 6.47 -5.64
C ASP A 27 -26.90 5.86 -6.29
N GLU A 28 -26.86 4.59 -6.69
CA GLU A 28 -28.04 3.87 -7.22
C GLU A 28 -29.06 3.61 -6.10
N TYR A 29 -28.62 3.11 -4.94
CA TYR A 29 -29.50 2.89 -3.78
C TYR A 29 -30.20 4.19 -3.36
N GLN A 30 -29.48 5.30 -3.34
CA GLN A 30 -30.05 6.61 -3.02
C GLN A 30 -31.08 7.04 -4.07
N ARG A 31 -30.83 6.80 -5.36
CA ARG A 31 -31.77 7.12 -6.45
C ARG A 31 -33.04 6.29 -6.38
N GLU A 32 -32.94 5.02 -6.01
CA GLU A 32 -34.08 4.12 -5.86
C GLU A 32 -34.82 4.30 -4.51
N GLY A 33 -34.29 5.11 -3.59
CA GLY A 33 -34.84 5.30 -2.25
C GLY A 33 -34.66 4.09 -1.33
N ILE A 34 -33.67 3.24 -1.61
CA ILE A 34 -33.34 2.04 -0.84
C ILE A 34 -32.32 2.41 0.25
N THR A 35 -32.50 1.86 1.45
CA THR A 35 -31.56 2.07 2.57
C THR A 35 -30.25 1.34 2.30
N TRP A 36 -29.14 2.08 2.27
CA TRP A 36 -27.80 1.50 2.18
C TRP A 36 -27.44 0.69 3.42
N GLN A 37 -26.87 -0.49 3.22
CA GLN A 37 -26.26 -1.29 4.28
C GLN A 37 -24.75 -1.28 4.12
N HIS A 38 -24.03 -1.02 5.22
CA HIS A 38 -22.57 -1.01 5.19
C HIS A 38 -22.03 -2.40 4.82
N ILE A 39 -21.15 -2.43 3.81
CA ILE A 39 -20.49 -3.64 3.33
C ILE A 39 -19.09 -3.68 3.96
N GLU A 40 -18.80 -4.73 4.71
CA GLU A 40 -17.45 -4.99 5.19
C GLU A 40 -16.58 -5.53 4.04
N TYR A 41 -15.43 -4.89 3.82
CA TYR A 41 -14.43 -5.34 2.86
C TYR A 41 -13.03 -5.06 3.39
N PHE A 42 -12.03 -5.78 2.86
CA PHE A 42 -10.65 -5.48 3.16
C PHE A 42 -10.22 -4.20 2.44
N ASN A 43 -10.00 -3.12 3.20
CA ASN A 43 -9.46 -1.88 2.66
C ASN A 43 -7.95 -2.01 2.47
N ASN A 44 -7.53 -2.21 1.22
CA ASN A 44 -6.13 -2.36 0.86
C ASN A 44 -5.30 -1.05 0.91
N GLN A 45 -5.89 0.08 1.31
CA GLN A 45 -5.15 1.34 1.58
C GLN A 45 -3.97 1.10 2.52
N ILE A 46 -4.09 0.21 3.51
CA ILE A 46 -3.00 -0.10 4.44
C ILE A 46 -1.77 -0.71 3.71
N ILE A 47 -1.98 -1.44 2.62
CA ILE A 47 -0.90 -2.00 1.79
C ILE A 47 -0.33 -0.92 0.87
N VAL A 48 -1.20 -0.09 0.28
CA VAL A 48 -0.79 1.05 -0.53
C VAL A 48 0.08 2.01 0.29
N ASP A 49 -0.33 2.36 1.50
CA ASP A 49 0.41 3.22 2.43
C ASP A 49 1.76 2.63 2.81
N LEU A 50 1.82 1.32 3.09
CA LEU A 50 3.07 0.62 3.36
C LEU A 50 4.09 0.82 2.22
N VAL A 51 3.63 0.93 0.98
CA VAL A 51 4.48 1.10 -0.19
C VAL A 51 4.83 2.58 -0.44
N GLU A 52 3.84 3.46 -0.52
CA GLU A 52 3.98 4.83 -1.06
C GLU A 52 4.07 5.94 -0.01
N GLN A 53 3.83 5.65 1.27
CA GLN A 53 3.77 6.70 2.29
C GLN A 53 5.07 7.53 2.33
N PRO A 54 5.00 8.86 2.21
CA PRO A 54 6.18 9.71 2.23
C PRO A 54 7.02 9.50 3.50
N HIS A 55 8.33 9.36 3.33
CA HIS A 55 9.34 9.19 4.39
C HIS A 55 9.23 7.89 5.21
N LYS A 56 8.21 7.06 4.99
CA LYS A 56 7.93 5.87 5.80
C LYS A 56 7.74 4.60 4.97
N GLY A 57 7.22 4.73 3.76
CA GLY A 57 6.92 3.61 2.88
C GLY A 57 8.17 2.99 2.26
N ILE A 58 8.00 1.80 1.70
CA ILE A 58 9.07 1.02 1.08
C ILE A 58 9.82 1.84 0.02
N ILE A 59 9.12 2.59 -0.82
CA ILE A 59 9.74 3.41 -1.88
C ILE A 59 10.60 4.52 -1.27
N SER A 60 10.11 5.21 -0.24
CA SER A 60 10.89 6.26 0.45
C SER A 60 12.18 5.69 1.08
N ILE A 61 12.12 4.48 1.64
CA ILE A 61 13.29 3.82 2.22
C ILE A 61 14.31 3.45 1.13
N LEU A 62 13.84 2.97 -0.02
CA LEU A 62 14.69 2.67 -1.18
C LEU A 62 15.34 3.95 -1.72
N ASP A 63 14.58 5.03 -1.86
CA ASP A 63 15.09 6.32 -2.35
C ASP A 63 16.16 6.90 -1.42
N GLU A 64 15.93 6.88 -0.10
CA GLU A 64 16.93 7.29 0.90
C GLU A 64 18.23 6.47 0.79
N ALA A 65 18.10 5.16 0.57
CA ALA A 65 19.23 4.27 0.40
C ALA A 65 20.03 4.62 -0.88
N CYS A 66 19.35 4.94 -1.99
CA CYS A 66 19.99 5.38 -3.24
C CYS A 66 20.70 6.73 -3.12
N LEU A 67 20.21 7.63 -2.25
CA LEU A 67 20.78 8.96 -2.04
C LEU A 67 21.95 8.99 -1.05
N THR A 68 22.14 7.93 -0.26
CA THR A 68 23.17 7.87 0.78
C THR A 68 24.57 7.74 0.16
N ALA A 69 25.46 8.68 0.48
CA ALA A 69 26.87 8.62 0.06
C ALA A 69 27.62 7.52 0.84
N GLY A 70 27.69 6.32 0.26
CA GLY A 70 28.38 5.17 0.85
C GLY A 70 28.14 3.87 0.07
N LYS A 71 28.78 2.76 0.48
CA LYS A 71 28.45 1.43 -0.05
C LYS A 71 27.12 0.97 0.54
N VAL A 72 26.03 1.31 -0.13
CA VAL A 72 24.71 0.74 0.15
C VAL A 72 24.58 -0.59 -0.58
N THR A 73 24.10 -1.59 0.13
CA THR A 73 23.85 -2.94 -0.38
C THR A 73 22.43 -3.34 -0.04
N ASP A 74 21.91 -4.37 -0.70
CA ASP A 74 20.55 -4.87 -0.46
C ASP A 74 20.33 -5.28 1.00
N THR A 75 21.36 -5.77 1.69
CA THR A 75 21.29 -6.12 3.11
C THR A 75 21.11 -4.90 4.00
N VAL A 76 21.83 -3.80 3.73
CA VAL A 76 21.68 -2.53 4.47
C VAL A 76 20.28 -1.93 4.24
N CYS A 77 19.76 -2.06 3.01
CA CYS A 77 18.40 -1.65 2.70
C CYS A 77 17.37 -2.50 3.47
N LEU A 78 17.54 -3.82 3.46
CA LEU A 78 16.68 -4.75 4.20
C LEU A 78 16.68 -4.49 5.70
N ASP A 79 17.84 -4.22 6.30
CA ASP A 79 17.95 -3.87 7.72
C ASP A 79 17.21 -2.56 8.05
N SER A 80 17.27 -1.58 7.14
CA SER A 80 16.54 -0.32 7.25
C SER A 80 15.02 -0.55 7.17
N MET A 81 14.58 -1.42 6.28
CA MET A 81 13.17 -1.85 6.20
C MET A 81 12.74 -2.60 7.46
N ASN A 82 13.52 -3.57 7.94
CA ASN A 82 13.24 -4.30 9.18
C ASN A 82 13.07 -3.36 10.38
N LYS A 83 13.94 -2.35 10.48
CA LYS A 83 13.91 -1.37 11.56
C LYS A 83 12.68 -0.45 11.48
N LYS A 84 12.32 0.03 10.29
CA LYS A 84 11.23 1.00 10.10
C LYS A 84 9.84 0.35 10.00
N LEU A 85 9.75 -0.82 9.38
CA LEU A 85 8.51 -1.50 9.01
C LEU A 85 8.22 -2.77 9.82
N GLY A 86 9.13 -3.22 10.68
CA GLY A 86 9.02 -4.51 11.39
C GLY A 86 7.80 -4.67 12.29
N GLN A 87 7.10 -3.59 12.64
CA GLN A 87 5.85 -3.62 13.42
C GLN A 87 4.59 -3.52 12.54
N HIS A 88 4.74 -3.31 11.23
CA HIS A 88 3.60 -3.16 10.33
C HIS A 88 2.93 -4.52 10.10
N PRO A 89 1.60 -4.64 10.26
CA PRO A 89 0.89 -5.93 10.21
C PRO A 89 1.02 -6.67 8.87
N HIS A 90 1.26 -5.93 7.79
CA HIS A 90 1.44 -6.47 6.44
C HIS A 90 2.91 -6.49 5.96
N TYR A 91 3.87 -6.24 6.86
CA TYR A 91 5.30 -6.39 6.56
C TYR A 91 5.86 -7.60 7.29
N THR A 92 6.55 -8.48 6.55
CA THR A 92 7.27 -9.61 7.14
C THR A 92 8.62 -9.76 6.48
N SER A 93 9.59 -10.24 7.26
CA SER A 93 10.97 -10.44 6.82
C SER A 93 11.54 -11.67 7.50
N ARG A 94 12.34 -12.45 6.77
CA ARG A 94 13.06 -13.62 7.33
C ARG A 94 14.44 -13.14 7.73
N LYS A 95 14.84 -13.41 8.98
CA LYS A 95 16.22 -13.24 9.43
C LYS A 95 17.12 -14.31 8.81
#